data_AF-A0A2D9VCZ0-F1
#
_entry.id   AF-A0A2D9VCZ0-F1
#
_cell.length_a   1.000
_cell.length_b   1.000
_cell.length_c   1.000
_cell.angle_alpha   90.00
_cell.angle_beta   90.00
_cell.angle_gamma   90.00
#
_symmetry.space_group_name_H-M   'P 1'
#
loop_
_entity.id
_entity.type
_entity.pdbx_description
1 polymer ?
#
loop_
_entity_poly.entity_id
_entity_poly.type
_entity_poly.pdbx_seq_one_letter_code
_entity_poly.pdbx_strand_id
1 'polypeptide(L)'
;MKISINRDKKLGDCSTWPIWTSKPDHFDWEYKEEEHCYIVEGEATIELETSPPVTISPGDYIIFPKGLKCHWTVHKFIRKHYTFKTD
;
A
#
# COMPACT_ATOMS: atom_id res chain seq x y z
N MET A 1 3.32 -15.04 -3.01
CA MET A 1 3.75 -13.62 -3.03
C MET A 1 3.43 -13.02 -1.67
N LYS A 2 4.21 -12.06 -1.15
CA LYS A 2 4.01 -11.52 0.20
C LYS A 2 4.21 -10.01 0.22
N ILE A 3 3.29 -9.30 0.86
CA ILE A 3 3.44 -7.88 1.19
C ILE A 3 4.55 -7.72 2.24
N SER A 4 5.47 -6.78 2.02
CA SER A 4 6.47 -6.41 3.03
C SER A 4 6.10 -5.08 3.66
N ILE A 5 6.20 -4.98 4.99
CA ILE A 5 5.99 -3.74 5.74
C ILE A 5 7.26 -3.39 6.50
N ASN A 6 7.71 -2.14 6.39
CA ASN A 6 8.84 -1.57 7.09
C ASN A 6 8.41 -0.27 7.79
N ARG A 7 8.70 -0.13 9.09
CA ARG A 7 8.33 1.03 9.91
C ARG A 7 9.51 1.95 10.26
N ASP A 8 10.70 1.62 9.79
CA ASP A 8 11.92 2.41 10.01
C ASP A 8 12.13 3.45 8.89
N LYS A 9 11.45 3.29 7.76
CA LYS A 9 11.45 4.24 6.64
C LYS A 9 10.76 5.55 7.02
N LYS A 10 11.29 6.67 6.51
CA LYS A 10 10.77 8.00 6.82
C LYS A 10 10.08 8.62 5.61
N LEU A 11 9.04 9.42 5.86
CA LEU A 11 8.33 10.17 4.82
C LEU A 11 9.27 10.99 3.91
N GLY A 12 10.36 11.55 4.46
CA GLY A 12 11.34 12.32 3.70
C GLY A 12 11.88 11.58 2.48
N ASP A 13 12.08 10.26 2.59
CA ASP A 13 12.61 9.39 1.52
C ASP A 13 11.64 9.23 0.34
N CYS A 14 10.36 9.50 0.56
CA CYS A 14 9.26 9.28 -0.40
C CYS A 14 8.53 10.58 -0.79
N SER A 15 8.94 11.72 -0.24
CA SER A 15 8.20 12.99 -0.32
C SER A 15 8.04 13.55 -1.74
N THR A 16 8.89 13.13 -2.68
CA THR A 16 8.83 13.53 -4.09
C THR A 16 7.98 12.60 -4.95
N TRP A 17 7.53 11.47 -4.41
CA TRP A 17 6.71 10.51 -5.14
C TRP A 17 5.29 11.03 -5.36
N PRO A 18 4.61 10.62 -6.44
CA PRO A 18 3.20 10.95 -6.64
C PRO A 18 2.35 10.49 -5.45
N ILE A 19 1.24 11.20 -5.26
CA ILE A 19 0.31 10.93 -4.17
C ILE A 19 -0.91 10.22 -4.74
N TRP A 20 -1.33 9.17 -4.04
CA TRP A 20 -2.63 8.53 -4.24
C TRP A 20 -3.49 8.74 -3.00
N THR A 21 -4.79 8.94 -3.23
CA THR A 21 -5.79 9.09 -2.17
C THR A 21 -7.04 8.30 -2.46
N SER A 22 -7.69 7.78 -1.43
CA SER A 22 -9.05 7.22 -1.54
C SER A 22 -9.91 7.58 -0.34
N LYS A 23 -11.22 7.70 -0.56
CA LYS A 23 -12.23 7.75 0.51
C LYS A 23 -12.47 6.31 1.01
N PRO A 24 -13.26 6.09 2.09
CA PRO A 24 -13.69 4.75 2.44
C PRO A 24 -14.31 4.04 1.23
N ASP A 25 -13.76 2.88 0.90
CA ASP A 25 -14.06 2.14 -0.32
C ASP A 25 -13.56 0.69 -0.19
N HIS A 26 -14.02 -0.19 -1.07
CA HIS A 26 -13.54 -1.56 -1.15
C HIS A 26 -13.47 -2.04 -2.60
N PHE A 27 -12.35 -2.61 -3.01
CA PHE A 27 -12.12 -2.96 -4.41
C PHE A 27 -11.04 -4.03 -4.57
N ASP A 28 -11.19 -4.83 -5.63
CA ASP A 28 -10.16 -5.75 -6.07
C ASP A 28 -9.05 -5.00 -6.81
N TRP A 29 -7.81 -5.42 -6.61
CA TRP A 29 -6.65 -4.85 -7.27
C TRP A 29 -5.60 -5.90 -7.64
N GLU A 30 -4.98 -5.69 -8.80
CA GLU A 30 -3.84 -6.47 -9.28
C GLU A 30 -2.65 -5.56 -9.55
N TYR A 31 -1.54 -5.80 -8.86
CA TYR A 31 -0.29 -5.06 -9.04
C TYR A 31 0.47 -5.56 -10.27
N LYS A 32 0.39 -4.84 -11.39
CA LYS A 32 1.10 -5.20 -12.64
C LYS A 32 2.62 -5.02 -12.57
N GLU A 33 3.08 -4.21 -11.62
CA GLU A 33 4.48 -3.89 -11.34
C GLU A 33 4.67 -3.88 -9.82
N GLU A 34 5.92 -3.97 -9.36
CA GLU A 34 6.22 -3.83 -7.94
C GLU A 34 5.95 -2.37 -7.51
N GLU A 35 5.05 -2.18 -6.55
CA GLU A 35 4.73 -0.87 -6.00
C GLU A 35 5.36 -0.73 -4.62
N HIS A 36 6.10 0.35 -4.43
CA HIS A 36 6.51 0.82 -3.11
C HIS A 36 5.63 2.00 -2.72
N CYS A 37 5.08 1.99 -1.52
CA CYS A 37 4.36 3.15 -1.01
C CYS A 37 4.61 3.42 0.46
N TYR A 38 4.33 4.67 0.86
CA TYR A 38 4.41 5.13 2.24
C TYR A 38 3.07 5.73 2.63
N ILE A 39 2.44 5.20 3.68
CA ILE A 39 1.15 5.69 4.17
C ILE A 39 1.35 6.93 5.02
N VAL A 40 0.69 8.02 4.65
CA VAL A 40 0.78 9.31 5.33
C VAL A 40 -0.43 9.54 6.24
N GLU A 41 -1.60 9.01 5.86
CA GLU A 41 -2.85 9.21 6.57
C GLU A 41 -3.81 8.05 6.26
N GLY A 42 -4.72 7.75 7.18
CA GLY A 42 -5.79 6.76 7.00
C GLY A 42 -5.46 5.37 7.50
N GLU A 43 -6.33 4.43 7.18
CA GLU A 43 -6.21 3.02 7.57
C GLU A 43 -6.90 2.15 6.52
N ALA A 44 -6.26 1.05 6.13
CA ALA A 44 -6.85 0.07 5.24
C ALA A 44 -6.45 -1.35 5.65
N THR A 45 -7.27 -2.33 5.28
CA THR A 45 -6.97 -3.76 5.37
C THR A 45 -6.83 -4.33 3.97
N ILE A 46 -5.74 -5.06 3.75
CA ILE A 46 -5.44 -5.73 2.49
C ILE A 46 -5.67 -7.22 2.69
N GLU A 47 -6.71 -7.75 2.06
CA GLU A 47 -7.02 -9.18 2.08
C GLU A 47 -6.31 -9.88 0.92
N LEU A 48 -5.77 -11.05 1.23
CA LEU A 48 -4.94 -11.85 0.34
C LEU A 48 -5.54 -13.25 0.22
N GLU A 49 -5.52 -13.83 -0.98
CA GLU A 49 -6.14 -15.15 -1.22
C GLU A 49 -5.57 -16.26 -0.32
N THR A 50 -4.26 -16.22 -0.05
CA THR A 50 -3.55 -17.34 0.59
C THR A 50 -2.88 -16.98 1.90
N SER A 51 -3.14 -15.79 2.47
CA SER A 51 -2.49 -15.35 3.70
C SER A 51 -3.39 -14.45 4.53
N PRO A 52 -3.13 -14.33 5.85
CA PRO A 52 -3.91 -13.45 6.71
C PRO A 52 -3.95 -12.01 6.19
N PRO A 53 -5.07 -11.30 6.41
CA PRO A 53 -5.18 -9.90 6.04
C PRO A 53 -4.10 -9.04 6.71
N VAL A 54 -3.69 -7.98 6.00
CA VAL A 54 -2.65 -7.06 6.47
C VAL A 54 -3.26 -5.68 6.66
N THR A 55 -3.21 -5.15 7.88
CA THR A 55 -3.62 -3.77 8.16
C THR A 55 -2.46 -2.82 7.96
N ILE A 56 -2.74 -1.70 7.30
CA ILE A 56 -1.78 -0.64 6.99
C ILE A 56 -2.28 0.69 7.54
N SER A 57 -1.33 1.50 8.01
CA SER A 57 -1.59 2.72 8.79
C SER A 57 -0.46 3.75 8.61
N PRO A 58 -0.61 5.00 9.08
CA PRO A 58 0.37 6.04 8.85
C PRO A 58 1.73 5.67 9.43
N GLY A 59 2.79 5.87 8.65
CA GLY A 59 4.15 5.48 9.00
C GLY A 59 4.60 4.13 8.42
N ASP A 60 3.67 3.33 7.89
CA ASP A 60 4.02 2.09 7.21
C ASP A 60 4.59 2.36 5.81
N TYR A 61 5.79 1.85 5.54
CA TYR A 61 6.33 1.68 4.20
C TYR A 61 6.04 0.27 3.71
N ILE A 62 5.43 0.16 2.55
CA ILE A 62 4.87 -1.10 2.05
C ILE A 62 5.45 -1.41 0.68
N ILE A 63 5.77 -2.68 0.45
CA ILE A 63 6.13 -3.21 -0.86
C ILE A 63 5.05 -4.22 -1.27
N PHE A 64 4.35 -3.90 -2.34
CA PHE A 64 3.42 -4.79 -3.03
C PHE A 64 4.14 -5.44 -4.21
N PRO A 65 4.41 -6.76 -4.19
CA PRO A 65 5.14 -7.41 -5.27
C PRO A 65 4.31 -7.47 -6.55
N LYS A 66 5.00 -7.43 -7.70
CA LYS A 66 4.41 -7.65 -9.02
C LYS A 66 3.62 -8.96 -9.07
N GLY A 67 2.44 -8.92 -9.69
CA GLY A 67 1.50 -10.04 -9.82
C GLY A 67 0.63 -10.29 -8.58
N LEU A 68 0.76 -9.48 -7.52
CA LEU A 68 -0.09 -9.63 -6.35
C LEU A 68 -1.54 -9.26 -6.71
N LYS A 69 -2.47 -10.16 -6.39
CA LYS A 69 -3.91 -9.93 -6.36
C LYS A 69 -4.37 -9.80 -4.93
N CYS A 70 -5.18 -8.79 -4.65
CA CYS A 70 -5.67 -8.52 -3.30
C CYS A 70 -7.01 -7.77 -3.35
N HIS A 71 -7.74 -7.81 -2.24
CA HIS A 71 -8.89 -6.96 -2.01
C HIS A 71 -8.50 -5.87 -1.00
N TRP A 72 -8.72 -4.61 -1.37
CA TRP A 72 -8.54 -3.47 -0.49
C TRP A 72 -9.85 -3.18 0.24
N THR A 73 -9.79 -2.98 1.54
CA THR A 73 -10.84 -2.29 2.31
C THR A 73 -10.23 -1.05 2.94
N VAL A 74 -10.61 0.13 2.45
CA VAL A 74 -10.22 1.42 2.98
C VAL A 74 -11.24 1.85 4.04
N HIS A 75 -10.84 1.87 5.31
CA HIS A 75 -11.74 2.14 6.44
C HIS A 75 -11.99 3.64 6.65
N LYS A 76 -10.97 4.45 6.36
CA LYS A 76 -10.96 5.91 6.49
C LYS A 76 -10.26 6.51 5.28
N PHE A 77 -10.46 7.81 5.03
CA PHE A 77 -9.71 8.53 4.00
C PHE A 77 -8.21 8.19 4.11
N ILE A 78 -7.63 7.71 3.03
CA ILE A 78 -6.24 7.26 2.97
C ILE A 78 -5.44 8.13 2.02
N ARG A 79 -4.20 8.44 2.40
CA ARG A 79 -3.22 9.14 1.57
C ARG A 79 -1.90 8.39 1.62
N LYS A 80 -1.33 8.09 0.45
CA LYS A 80 -0.01 7.46 0.32
C LYS A 80 0.85 8.14 -0.75
N HIS A 81 2.16 8.18 -0.51
CA HIS A 81 3.14 8.36 -1.58
C HIS A 81 3.43 7.02 -2.22
N TYR A 82 3.57 6.93 -3.54
CA TYR A 82 3.83 5.65 -4.21
C TYR A 82 4.78 5.80 -5.40
N THR A 83 5.53 4.73 -5.69
CA THR A 83 6.32 4.62 -6.92
C THR A 83 6.28 3.18 -7.41
N PHE A 84 6.34 3.00 -8.72
CA PHE A 84 6.56 1.69 -9.32
C PHE A 84 8.06 1.47 -9.53
N LYS A 85 8.51 0.24 -9.32
CA LYS A 85 9.83 -0.21 -9.74
C LYS A 85 9.66 -0.98 -11.05
N THR A 86 10.20 -0.41 -12.12
CA THR A 86 10.46 -1.13 -13.36
C THR A 86 11.80 -1.84 -13.20
N ASP A 87 11.81 -3.15 -13.45
CA ASP A 87 13.05 -3.91 -13.69
C ASP A 87 13.82 -3.35 -14.90
#